data_AF-A0A354FFP7-F1
#
_entry.id   AF-A0A354FFP7-F1
#
_cell.length_a   1.000
_cell.length_b   1.000
_cell.length_c   1.000
_cell.angle_alpha   90.00
_cell.angle_beta   90.00
_cell.angle_gamma   90.00
#
_symmetry.space_group_name_H-M   'P 1'
#
loop_
_entity.id
_entity.type
_entity.pdbx_description
1 polymer ?
#
loop_
_entity_poly.entity_id
_entity_poly.type
_entity_poly.pdbx_seq_one_letter_code
_entity_poly.pdbx_strand_id
1 'polypeptide(L)'
;LAQEAVVELKDNDGRMIPAYDLLSRAAEKLDDMAELDSETEEMAQSLKDILFRLDDVIEKLRFYQEQLDFDPEHAREVEERFIALSDLMRKYGSSLAEVCAYGSEAAAEMEALKGAA
;
A
#
# COMPACT_ATOMS: atom_id res chain seq x y z
N LEU A 1 -8.15 -2.55 13.40
CA LEU A 1 -9.43 -3.13 12.92
C LEU A 1 -9.28 -3.78 11.53
N ALA A 2 -9.22 -3.05 10.41
CA ALA A 2 -9.11 -3.69 9.08
C ALA A 2 -7.83 -4.54 8.93
N GLN A 3 -6.69 -4.02 9.40
CA GLN A 3 -5.41 -4.74 9.41
C GLN A 3 -5.44 -6.01 10.27
N GLU A 4 -6.03 -5.92 11.47
CA GLU A 4 -6.18 -7.06 12.37
C GLU A 4 -7.05 -8.15 11.74
N ALA A 5 -8.14 -7.76 11.05
CA ALA A 5 -9.00 -8.71 10.35
C ALA A 5 -8.25 -9.43 9.20
N VAL A 6 -7.40 -8.75 8.44
CA VAL A 6 -6.59 -9.40 7.38
C VAL A 6 -5.57 -10.37 7.96
N VAL A 7 -4.97 -10.03 9.11
CA VAL A 7 -4.07 -10.94 9.84
C VAL A 7 -4.81 -12.19 10.30
N GLU A 8 -5.96 -12.06 10.94
CA GLU A 8 -6.74 -13.23 11.38
C GLU A 8 -7.22 -14.10 10.22
N LEU A 9 -7.53 -13.50 9.07
CA LEU A 9 -8.07 -14.23 7.91
C LEU A 9 -7.01 -14.89 7.04
N LYS A 10 -5.87 -14.24 6.76
CA LYS A 10 -4.90 -14.73 5.75
C LYS A 10 -3.43 -14.54 6.10
N ASP A 11 -3.04 -13.50 6.85
CA ASP A 11 -1.61 -13.25 7.12
C ASP A 11 -1.14 -13.98 8.38
N ASN A 12 -0.23 -14.95 8.21
CA ASN A 12 0.39 -15.66 9.32
C ASN A 12 1.44 -14.76 10.00
N ASP A 13 1.05 -14.12 11.11
CA ASP A 13 1.94 -13.33 11.96
C ASP A 13 2.80 -14.18 12.93
N GLY A 14 2.73 -15.51 12.81
CA GLY A 14 3.41 -16.48 13.66
C GLY A 14 2.74 -16.72 15.01
N ARG A 15 1.62 -16.05 15.32
CA ARG A 15 0.88 -16.21 16.59
C ARG A 15 -0.33 -17.10 16.45
N MET A 16 -0.99 -17.08 15.29
CA MET A 16 -2.17 -17.87 15.00
C MET A 16 -2.11 -18.43 13.57
N ILE A 17 -2.70 -19.61 13.37
CA ILE A 17 -2.94 -20.13 12.02
C ILE A 17 -4.13 -19.37 11.43
N PRO A 18 -3.99 -18.71 10.27
CA PRO A 18 -5.08 -17.97 9.65
C PRO A 18 -6.31 -18.83 9.40
N ALA A 19 -7.50 -18.22 9.47
CA ALA A 19 -8.76 -18.92 9.22
C ALA A 19 -8.81 -19.56 7.82
N TYR A 20 -8.26 -18.87 6.81
CA TYR A 20 -8.14 -19.38 5.45
C TYR A 20 -7.38 -20.72 5.42
N ASP A 21 -6.19 -20.78 6.02
CA ASP A 21 -5.37 -21.99 6.07
C ASP A 21 -6.09 -23.17 6.75
N LEU A 22 -6.84 -22.90 7.83
CA LEU A 22 -7.62 -23.94 8.52
C LEU A 22 -8.75 -24.48 7.63
N LEU A 23 -9.44 -23.59 6.91
CA LEU A 23 -10.52 -23.95 5.99
C LEU A 23 -9.98 -24.67 4.75
N SER A 24 -8.85 -24.25 4.19
CA SER A 24 -8.17 -24.92 3.08
C SER A 24 -7.77 -26.35 3.45
N ARG A 25 -7.17 -26.54 4.63
CA ARG A 25 -6.83 -27.88 5.13
C ARG A 25 -8.06 -28.76 5.38
N ALA A 26 -9.19 -28.17 5.76
CA ALA A 26 -10.44 -28.91 5.89
C ALA A 26 -11.03 -29.27 4.51
N ALA A 27 -10.89 -28.39 3.51
CA ALA A 27 -11.32 -28.66 2.14
C ALA A 27 -10.52 -29.79 1.50
N GLU A 28 -9.19 -29.81 1.69
CA GLU A 28 -8.34 -30.93 1.24
C GLU A 28 -8.78 -32.27 1.84
N LYS A 29 -9.09 -32.31 3.13
CA LYS A 29 -9.60 -33.53 3.77
C LYS A 29 -10.97 -33.96 3.24
N LEU A 30 -11.84 -33.01 2.91
CA LEU A 30 -13.13 -33.32 2.31
C LEU A 30 -12.97 -33.83 0.87
N ASP A 31 -11.98 -33.33 0.12
CA ASP A 31 -11.63 -33.88 -1.18
C ASP A 31 -11.13 -35.33 -1.05
N ASP A 32 -10.22 -35.61 -0.10
CA ASP A 32 -9.75 -36.97 0.18
C ASP A 32 -10.91 -37.91 0.55
N MET A 33 -11.92 -37.39 1.27
CA MET A 33 -13.14 -38.14 1.60
C MET A 33 -14.02 -38.36 0.36
N ALA A 34 -14.13 -37.36 -0.53
CA ALA A 34 -14.94 -37.44 -1.74
C ALA A 34 -14.40 -38.49 -2.73
N GLU A 35 -13.10 -38.77 -2.71
CA GLU A 35 -12.52 -39.89 -3.48
C GLU A 35 -13.04 -41.26 -3.03
N LEU A 36 -13.49 -41.38 -1.76
CA LEU A 36 -13.95 -42.62 -1.14
C LEU A 36 -15.49 -42.71 -1.02
N ASP A 37 -16.15 -41.56 -0.83
CA ASP A 37 -17.58 -41.44 -0.60
C ASP A 37 -18.16 -40.21 -1.33
N SER A 38 -18.94 -40.46 -2.39
CA SER A 38 -19.59 -39.43 -3.19
C SER A 38 -20.58 -38.56 -2.41
N GLU A 39 -21.09 -39.00 -1.25
CA GLU A 39 -21.95 -38.14 -0.41
C GLU A 39 -21.20 -36.93 0.16
N THR A 40 -19.86 -36.97 0.19
CA THR A 40 -19.02 -35.90 0.73
C THR A 40 -18.56 -34.89 -0.32
N GLU A 41 -18.80 -35.15 -1.60
CA GLU A 41 -18.41 -34.28 -2.72
C GLU A 41 -19.10 -32.91 -2.65
N GLU A 42 -20.39 -32.87 -2.29
CA GLU A 42 -21.13 -31.62 -2.12
C GLU A 42 -20.56 -30.78 -0.94
N MET A 43 -20.11 -31.45 0.13
CA MET A 43 -19.48 -30.78 1.27
C MET A 43 -18.13 -30.18 0.90
N ALA A 44 -17.31 -30.92 0.14
CA ALA A 44 -16.03 -30.44 -0.36
C ALA A 44 -16.21 -29.22 -1.27
N GLN A 45 -17.17 -29.29 -2.21
CA GLN A 45 -17.49 -28.17 -3.10
C GLN A 45 -18.00 -26.95 -2.32
N SER A 46 -18.88 -27.15 -1.34
CA SER A 46 -19.39 -26.06 -0.50
C SER A 46 -18.27 -25.34 0.25
N LEU A 47 -17.29 -26.08 0.76
CA LEU A 47 -16.17 -25.47 1.46
C LEU A 47 -15.21 -24.71 0.52
N LYS A 48 -15.00 -25.21 -0.71
CA LYS A 48 -14.27 -24.47 -1.75
C LYS A 48 -14.97 -23.16 -2.12
N ASP A 49 -16.29 -23.17 -2.26
CA ASP A 49 -17.06 -21.96 -2.54
C ASP A 49 -16.95 -20.92 -1.40
N ILE A 50 -16.90 -21.38 -0.14
CA ILE A 50 -16.64 -20.51 1.02
C ILE A 50 -15.24 -19.90 0.93
N LEU A 51 -14.21 -20.69 0.58
CA LEU A 51 -12.85 -20.20 0.42
C LEU A 51 -12.74 -19.12 -0.68
N PHE A 52 -13.40 -19.32 -1.82
CA PHE A 52 -13.46 -18.28 -2.87
C PHE A 52 -14.12 -17.00 -2.37
N ARG A 53 -15.25 -17.10 -1.66
CA ARG A 53 -15.93 -15.94 -1.07
C ARG A 53 -15.09 -15.26 0.00
N LEU A 54 -14.32 -16.02 0.75
CA LEU A 54 -13.40 -15.49 1.76
C LEU A 54 -12.26 -14.73 1.12
N ASP A 55 -11.66 -15.25 0.04
CA ASP A 55 -10.64 -14.54 -0.74
C ASP A 55 -11.16 -13.19 -1.27
N ASP A 56 -12.36 -13.16 -1.83
CA ASP A 56 -12.99 -11.92 -2.29
C ASP A 56 -13.14 -10.87 -1.16
N VAL A 57 -13.45 -11.31 0.05
CA VAL A 57 -13.57 -10.42 1.22
C VAL A 57 -12.20 -9.90 1.63
N ILE A 58 -11.18 -10.75 1.64
CA ILE A 58 -9.82 -10.39 2.02
C ILE A 58 -9.25 -9.36 1.03
N GLU A 59 -9.43 -9.55 -0.27
CA GLU A 59 -8.99 -8.59 -1.30
C GLU A 59 -9.69 -7.23 -1.14
N LYS A 60 -11.01 -7.23 -0.86
CA LYS A 60 -11.75 -5.99 -0.58
C LYS A 60 -11.26 -5.29 0.68
N LEU A 61 -10.89 -6.05 1.71
CA LEU A 61 -10.32 -5.48 2.94
C LEU A 61 -8.94 -4.87 2.68
N ARG A 62 -8.06 -5.53 1.92
CA ARG A 62 -6.75 -4.98 1.53
C ARG A 62 -6.91 -3.67 0.76
N PHE A 63 -7.80 -3.64 -0.22
CA PHE A 63 -8.11 -2.42 -0.98
C PHE A 63 -8.67 -1.30 -0.08
N TYR A 64 -9.56 -1.65 0.86
CA TYR A 64 -10.08 -0.68 1.83
C TYR A 64 -8.97 -0.10 2.71
N GLN A 65 -7.97 -0.90 3.11
CA GLN A 65 -6.79 -0.40 3.83
C GLN A 65 -5.96 0.54 2.98
N GLU A 66 -5.67 0.18 1.72
CA GLU A 66 -4.92 1.05 0.80
C GLU A 66 -5.60 2.42 0.63
N GLN A 67 -6.93 2.44 0.58
CA GLN A 67 -7.70 3.69 0.50
C GLN A 67 -7.68 4.50 1.80
N LEU A 68 -7.66 3.85 2.96
CA LEU A 68 -7.53 4.55 4.24
C LEU A 68 -6.14 5.17 4.43
N ASP A 69 -5.10 4.50 3.94
CA ASP A 69 -3.73 4.99 3.98
C ASP A 69 -3.44 6.05 2.89
N PHE A 70 -4.35 6.23 1.93
CA PHE A 70 -4.25 7.26 0.91
C PHE A 70 -4.76 8.61 1.44
N ASP A 71 -3.83 9.50 1.77
CA ASP A 71 -4.12 10.90 2.10
C ASP A 71 -4.02 11.77 0.83
N PRO A 72 -5.16 12.13 0.18
CA PRO A 72 -5.16 12.90 -1.06
C PRO A 72 -4.63 14.32 -0.87
N GLU A 73 -4.79 14.92 0.32
CA GLU A 73 -4.28 16.27 0.58
C GLU A 73 -2.76 16.24 0.72
N HIS A 74 -2.22 15.26 1.46
CA HIS A 74 -0.77 15.07 1.52
C HIS A 74 -0.15 14.77 0.15
N ALA A 75 -0.79 13.94 -0.67
CA ALA A 75 -0.34 13.67 -2.04
C ALA A 75 -0.28 14.96 -2.88
N ARG A 76 -1.29 15.82 -2.75
CA ARG A 76 -1.36 17.11 -3.44
C ARG A 76 -0.25 18.06 -2.99
N GLU A 77 0.00 18.14 -1.68
CA GLU A 77 1.11 18.95 -1.13
C GLU A 77 2.47 18.50 -1.67
N VAL A 78 2.70 17.18 -1.75
CA VAL A 78 3.95 16.62 -2.31
C VAL A 78 4.09 16.98 -3.79
N GLU A 79 3.01 16.88 -4.57
CA GLU A 79 3.01 17.23 -5.99
C GLU A 79 3.25 18.73 -6.22
N GLU A 80 2.59 19.60 -5.47
CA GLU A 80 2.81 21.06 -5.52
C GLU A 80 4.26 21.43 -5.19
N ARG A 81 4.83 20.82 -4.14
CA ARG A 81 6.24 21.01 -3.79
C ARG A 81 7.16 20.51 -4.90
N PHE A 82 6.87 19.35 -5.49
CA PHE A 82 7.66 18.80 -6.58
C PHE A 82 7.67 19.71 -7.81
N ILE A 83 6.51 20.25 -8.19
CA ILE A 83 6.38 21.21 -9.29
C ILE A 83 7.20 22.48 -8.98
N ALA A 84 7.07 23.04 -7.77
CA ALA A 84 7.80 24.25 -7.37
C ALA A 84 9.33 24.04 -7.42
N LEU A 85 9.82 22.90 -6.93
CA LEU A 85 11.25 22.55 -6.97
C LEU A 85 11.74 22.33 -8.40
N SER A 86 10.94 21.67 -9.24
CA SER A 86 11.26 21.44 -10.65
C SER A 86 11.34 22.75 -11.44
N ASP A 87 10.44 23.69 -11.14
CA ASP A 87 10.46 25.03 -11.74
C ASP A 87 11.68 25.84 -11.32
N LEU A 88 12.09 25.74 -10.06
CA LEU A 88 13.31 26.35 -9.56
C LEU A 88 14.55 25.75 -10.25
N MET A 89 14.62 24.42 -10.37
CA MET A 89 15.70 23.75 -11.09
C MET A 89 15.77 24.19 -12.56
N ARG A 90 14.63 24.21 -13.26
CA ARG A 90 14.58 24.70 -14.65
C ARG A 90 15.12 26.13 -14.82
N LYS A 91 14.91 27.00 -13.85
CA LYS A 91 15.32 28.42 -13.91
C LYS A 91 16.74 28.67 -13.40
N TYR A 92 17.21 27.91 -12.42
CA TYR A 92 18.36 28.28 -11.59
C TYR A 92 19.40 27.17 -11.39
N GLY A 93 19.18 25.96 -11.93
CA GLY A 93 20.20 24.90 -11.84
C GLY A 93 19.69 23.49 -12.18
N SER A 94 20.54 22.68 -12.79
CA SER A 94 20.24 21.28 -13.13
C SER A 94 20.13 20.36 -11.90
N SER A 95 20.47 20.86 -10.71
CA SER A 95 20.34 20.20 -9.42
C SER A 95 19.87 21.17 -8.34
N LEU A 96 19.25 20.66 -7.27
CA LEU A 96 18.88 21.49 -6.10
C LEU A 96 20.10 22.18 -5.46
N ALA A 97 21.27 21.55 -5.52
CA ALA A 97 22.52 22.14 -5.03
C ALA A 97 22.90 23.40 -5.84
N GLU A 98 22.78 23.35 -7.16
CA GLU A 98 22.99 24.51 -8.04
C GLU A 98 21.98 25.62 -7.77
N VAL A 99 20.70 25.28 -7.60
CA VAL A 99 19.66 26.25 -7.25
C VAL A 99 19.98 26.97 -5.92
N CYS A 100 20.41 26.24 -4.90
CA CYS A 100 20.80 26.82 -3.61
C CYS A 100 22.06 27.69 -3.72
N ALA A 101 23.03 27.28 -4.53
CA ALA A 101 24.24 28.05 -4.79
C ALA A 101 23.90 29.37 -5.50
N TYR A 102 23.07 29.32 -6.54
CA TYR A 102 22.57 30.50 -7.24
C TYR A 102 21.85 31.47 -6.28
N GLY A 103 20.98 30.93 -5.40
CA GLY A 103 20.29 31.75 -4.40
C GLY A 103 21.25 32.43 -3.42
N SER A 104 22.31 31.75 -3.01
CA SER A 104 23.34 32.30 -2.10
C SER A 104 24.16 33.40 -2.77
N GLU A 105 24.54 33.22 -4.03
CA GLU A 105 25.26 34.21 -4.83
C GLU A 105 24.42 35.46 -5.07
N ALA A 106 23.16 35.28 -5.49
CA ALA A 106 22.23 36.39 -5.72
C ALA A 106 21.96 37.22 -4.44
N ALA A 107 21.89 36.56 -3.27
CA ALA A 107 21.74 37.25 -1.99
C ALA A 107 22.98 38.08 -1.64
N ALA A 108 24.18 37.55 -1.89
CA ALA A 108 25.44 38.27 -1.65
C ALA A 108 25.60 39.48 -2.58
N GLU A 109 25.24 39.35 -3.85
CA GLU A 109 25.25 40.45 -4.82
C GLU A 109 24.28 41.57 -4.43
N MET A 110 23.06 41.20 -4.01
CA MET A 110 22.05 42.16 -3.55
C MET A 110 22.51 42.94 -2.31
N GLU A 111 23.18 42.29 -1.37
CA GLU A 111 23.71 42.95 -0.18
C GLU A 111 24.86 43.91 -0.53
N ALA A 112 25.75 43.51 -1.44
CA ALA A 112 26.82 44.38 -1.93
C ALA A 112 26.27 45.65 -2.62
N LEU A 113 25.19 45.52 -3.41
CA LEU A 113 24.54 46.66 -4.06
C LEU A 113 23.82 47.58 -3.06
N LYS A 114 23.27 47.05 -1.97
CA LYS A 114 22.62 47.83 -0.91
C LYS A 114 23.60 48.51 0.05
N GLY A 115 24.73 47.87 0.34
CA GLY A 115 25.78 48.42 1.20
C GLY A 115 26.68 49.46 0.52
N ALA A 116 26.53 49.64 -0.80
CA ALA A 116 27.23 50.66 -1.59
C ALA A 116 26.49 52.01 -1.67
N ALA A 117 25.50 52.24 -0.79
CA ALA A 117 24.72 53.49 -0.68
C ALA A 117 25.05 54.26 0.61
#